data_AF-A0A0Q8J198-F1
#
_entry.id   AF-A0A0Q8J198-F1
#
_cell.length_a   1.000
_cell.length_b   1.000
_cell.length_c   1.000
_cell.angle_alpha   90.00
_cell.angle_beta   90.00
_cell.angle_gamma   90.00
#
_symmetry.space_group_name_H-M   'P 1'
#
loop_
_entity.id
_entity.type
_entity.pdbx_description
1 polymer ?
#
loop_
_entity_poly.entity_id
_entity_poly.type
_entity_poly.pdbx_seq_one_letter_code
_entity_poly.pdbx_strand_id
1 'polypeptide(L)'
;MASIRPVALVLLAALCLAPLTVPASVGQIAGPDLPMRRSAWLDQAMDSKTCPIVRVRPAATLRGEGERERDAVMATVWRANGDDNASLDAWPALFLSLRGQPLTLRRSDGDFAVEARTVQGQRGTDLEWEAPAERVSVHLRLQPPRQFVEDGDGGWTPLSPGQTPGDEDVSTRTVWRGAMTMQIGYDMWARDVEVESICGP
;
A
#
# COMPACT_ATOMS: atom_id res chain seq x y z
N MET A 1 -44.10 35.46 69.18
CA MET A 1 -44.66 34.10 69.04
C MET A 1 -45.19 33.95 67.62
N ALA A 2 -44.83 32.84 66.99
CA ALA A 2 -44.85 32.57 65.56
C ALA A 2 -46.26 32.45 64.94
N SER A 3 -46.37 32.72 63.63
CA SER A 3 -46.93 31.74 62.68
C SER A 3 -46.66 32.19 61.23
N ILE A 4 -45.80 31.43 60.55
CA ILE A 4 -45.44 31.54 59.14
C ILE A 4 -46.49 30.78 58.32
N ARG A 5 -47.05 31.43 57.30
CA ARG A 5 -47.81 30.85 56.19
C ARG A 5 -46.92 30.83 54.93
N PRO A 6 -47.24 30.00 53.93
CA PRO A 6 -46.28 29.21 53.17
C PRO A 6 -45.59 30.03 52.08
N VAL A 7 -44.30 29.77 51.86
CA VAL A 7 -43.56 30.25 50.69
C VAL A 7 -43.01 29.03 49.96
N ALA A 8 -43.50 28.84 48.74
CA ALA A 8 -42.93 27.93 47.77
C ALA A 8 -41.48 28.33 47.46
N LEU A 9 -40.57 27.36 47.43
CA LEU A 9 -39.29 27.54 46.78
C LEU A 9 -39.03 26.36 45.84
N VAL A 10 -39.11 26.67 44.56
CA VAL A 10 -38.57 25.89 43.45
C VAL A 10 -37.06 25.96 43.54
N LEU A 11 -36.37 24.82 43.48
CA LEU A 11 -34.98 24.80 43.02
C LEU A 11 -34.69 23.52 42.24
N LEU A 12 -34.56 23.71 40.92
CA LEU A 12 -33.89 22.83 39.99
C LEU A 12 -32.46 22.57 40.48
N ALA A 13 -32.05 21.31 40.49
CA ALA A 13 -30.65 20.93 40.41
C ALA A 13 -30.52 19.78 39.40
N ALA A 14 -30.28 20.17 38.16
CA ALA A 14 -29.79 19.32 37.10
C ALA A 14 -28.41 18.78 37.51
N LEU A 15 -28.29 17.47 37.68
CA LEU A 15 -27.02 16.80 37.95
C LEU A 15 -26.94 15.51 37.14
N CYS A 16 -25.83 15.41 36.40
CA CYS A 16 -25.26 14.19 35.83
C CYS A 16 -25.79 13.72 34.46
N LEU A 17 -25.70 14.60 33.45
CA LEU A 17 -25.34 14.17 32.08
C LEU A 17 -23.85 14.50 31.87
N ALA A 18 -22.98 13.66 32.43
CA ALA A 18 -21.58 13.65 32.02
C ALA A 18 -21.53 13.05 30.60
N PRO A 19 -20.93 13.72 29.61
CA PRO A 19 -20.73 13.09 28.31
C PRO A 19 -19.83 11.88 28.51
N LEU A 20 -20.27 10.72 28.00
CA LEU A 20 -19.42 9.57 27.76
C LEU A 20 -18.24 10.07 26.93
N THR A 21 -17.08 10.25 27.57
CA THR A 21 -15.82 10.45 26.87
C THR A 21 -15.59 9.18 26.08
N VAL A 22 -15.92 9.24 24.79
CA VAL A 22 -15.49 8.26 23.79
C VAL A 22 -14.00 8.07 24.00
N PRO A 23 -13.50 6.84 24.21
CA PRO A 23 -12.07 6.63 24.31
C PRO A 23 -11.43 7.22 23.06
N ALA A 24 -10.49 8.14 23.25
CA ALA A 24 -9.65 8.64 22.17
C ALA A 24 -9.14 7.42 21.40
N SER A 25 -9.42 7.38 20.10
CA SER A 25 -8.92 6.36 19.20
C SER A 25 -7.44 6.15 19.50
N VAL A 26 -7.07 4.95 19.96
CA VAL A 26 -5.68 4.52 20.10
C VAL A 26 -4.98 4.94 18.81
N GLY A 27 -3.95 5.78 18.96
CA GLY A 27 -3.31 6.48 17.86
C GLY A 27 -3.07 5.53 16.69
N GLN A 28 -3.71 5.80 15.56
CA GLN A 28 -3.45 5.09 14.32
C GLN A 28 -1.96 5.25 14.07
N ILE A 29 -1.20 4.15 14.19
CA ILE A 29 0.22 4.14 13.84
C ILE A 29 0.31 4.64 12.41
N ALA A 30 0.99 5.78 12.22
CA ALA A 30 1.09 6.42 10.92
C ALA A 30 1.88 5.52 9.97
N GLY A 31 1.19 4.96 8.99
CA GLY A 31 1.77 4.13 7.93
C GLY A 31 2.48 4.97 6.85
N PRO A 32 2.71 4.39 5.65
CA PRO A 32 3.23 5.14 4.51
C PRO A 32 2.29 6.28 4.14
N ASP A 33 2.85 7.39 3.65
CA ASP A 33 2.03 8.51 3.17
C ASP A 33 1.18 8.07 1.97
N LEU A 34 -0.04 8.57 1.90
CA LEU A 34 -1.01 8.25 0.85
C LEU A 34 -1.64 9.54 0.29
N PRO A 35 -1.37 9.92 -0.97
CA PRO A 35 -0.42 9.28 -1.89
C PRO A 35 1.03 9.46 -1.41
N MET A 36 1.87 8.51 -1.82
CA MET A 36 3.31 8.56 -1.64
C MET A 36 3.89 9.84 -2.25
N ARG A 37 4.81 10.48 -1.54
CA ARG A 37 5.61 11.57 -2.09
C ARG A 37 6.68 11.04 -3.03
N ARG A 38 6.80 11.66 -4.19
CA ARG A 38 7.85 11.34 -5.17
C ARG A 38 9.11 12.14 -4.87
N SER A 39 10.26 11.50 -5.03
CA SER A 39 11.56 12.18 -5.07
C SER A 39 11.92 12.52 -6.51
N ALA A 40 12.77 13.52 -6.71
CA ALA A 40 13.24 13.88 -8.05
C ALA A 40 13.94 12.71 -8.76
N TRP A 41 14.62 11.85 -8.00
CA TRP A 41 15.20 10.62 -8.52
C TRP A 41 14.11 9.64 -8.99
N LEU A 42 13.04 9.46 -8.20
CA LEU A 42 11.95 8.55 -8.57
C LEU A 42 11.24 9.04 -9.84
N ASP A 43 11.02 10.35 -9.98
CA ASP A 43 10.42 10.93 -11.19
C ASP A 43 11.28 10.61 -12.42
N GLN A 44 12.61 10.76 -12.33
CA GLN A 44 13.54 10.39 -13.41
C GLN A 44 13.54 8.88 -13.71
N ALA A 45 13.44 8.05 -12.69
CA ALA A 45 13.43 6.60 -12.84
C ALA A 45 12.16 6.09 -13.53
N MET A 46 11.00 6.65 -13.19
CA MET A 46 9.69 6.31 -13.78
C MET A 46 9.54 6.74 -15.25
N ASP A 47 10.32 7.72 -15.71
CA ASP A 47 10.30 8.18 -17.11
C ASP A 47 11.03 7.21 -18.08
N SER A 48 11.74 6.19 -17.56
CA SER A 48 12.42 5.19 -18.39
C SER A 48 11.45 4.07 -18.81
N LYS A 49 11.03 4.09 -20.07
CA LYS A 49 9.99 3.25 -20.70
C LYS A 49 10.31 1.74 -20.83
N THR A 50 10.91 1.10 -19.82
CA THR A 50 11.48 -0.26 -19.97
C THR A 50 10.88 -1.35 -19.08
N CYS A 51 9.75 -1.09 -18.42
CA CYS A 51 8.93 -2.03 -17.61
C CYS A 51 9.62 -2.67 -16.38
N PRO A 52 8.86 -3.09 -15.34
CA PRO A 52 7.46 -2.79 -15.02
C PRO A 52 7.30 -1.60 -14.06
N ILE A 53 6.34 -0.72 -14.32
CA ILE A 53 5.86 0.20 -13.29
C ILE A 53 5.00 -0.61 -12.32
N VAL A 54 5.55 -0.89 -11.13
CA VAL A 54 4.84 -1.65 -10.10
C VAL A 54 4.24 -0.69 -9.08
N ARG A 55 2.91 -0.69 -8.94
CA ARG A 55 2.18 0.16 -8.01
C ARG A 55 1.61 -0.67 -6.87
N VAL A 56 1.82 -0.22 -5.64
CA VAL A 56 1.17 -0.76 -4.44
C VAL A 56 0.11 0.22 -3.99
N ARG A 57 -1.13 -0.26 -3.88
CA ARG A 57 -2.29 0.53 -3.45
C ARG A 57 -3.00 -0.17 -2.29
N PRO A 58 -3.76 0.56 -1.46
CA PRO A 58 -4.66 -0.10 -0.52
C PRO A 58 -5.62 -1.04 -1.27
N ALA A 59 -5.80 -2.27 -0.77
CA ALA A 59 -6.89 -3.08 -1.24
C ALA A 59 -8.20 -2.39 -0.85
N ALA A 60 -9.08 -2.14 -1.82
CA ALA A 60 -10.32 -1.40 -1.58
C ALA A 60 -11.25 -2.17 -0.62
N THR A 61 -11.16 -1.84 0.66
CA THR A 61 -12.10 -2.26 1.71
C THR A 61 -12.16 -1.16 2.74
N LEU A 62 -13.06 -0.19 2.56
CA LEU A 62 -13.88 0.43 3.60
C LEU A 62 -14.89 1.38 2.95
N ARG A 63 -16.17 1.14 3.23
CA ARG A 63 -17.29 1.96 2.80
C ARG A 63 -17.11 3.35 3.45
N GLY A 64 -16.61 4.33 2.70
CA GLY A 64 -16.36 5.69 3.20
C GLY A 64 -15.02 6.31 2.81
N GLU A 65 -14.08 5.52 2.28
CA GLU A 65 -12.85 6.07 1.69
C GLU A 65 -13.17 6.70 0.33
N GLY A 66 -12.89 8.00 0.22
CA GLY A 66 -13.14 8.78 -0.98
C GLY A 66 -12.38 8.22 -2.18
N GLU A 67 -12.91 8.46 -3.38
CA GLU A 67 -12.38 7.97 -4.66
C GLU A 67 -10.86 8.25 -4.85
N ARG A 68 -10.35 9.35 -4.27
CA ARG A 68 -8.92 9.70 -4.25
C ARG A 68 -8.01 8.71 -3.53
N GLU A 69 -8.50 8.01 -2.51
CA GLU A 69 -7.68 7.08 -1.72
C GLU A 69 -7.50 5.73 -2.45
N ARG A 70 -8.44 5.38 -3.34
CA ARG A 70 -8.41 4.11 -4.10
C ARG A 70 -7.36 4.10 -5.21
N ASP A 71 -7.14 5.26 -5.83
CA ASP A 71 -6.13 5.41 -6.88
C ASP A 71 -4.77 5.87 -6.34
N ALA A 72 -4.70 6.21 -5.04
CA ALA A 72 -3.48 6.65 -4.41
C ALA A 72 -2.49 5.49 -4.29
N VAL A 73 -1.28 5.72 -4.80
CA VAL A 73 -0.15 4.79 -4.70
C VAL A 73 0.55 5.05 -3.36
N MET A 74 0.66 4.03 -2.51
CA MET A 74 1.37 4.13 -1.22
C MET A 74 2.86 3.79 -1.34
N ALA A 75 3.18 2.94 -2.32
CA ALA A 75 4.54 2.53 -2.62
C ALA A 75 4.66 2.11 -4.08
N THR A 76 5.86 2.16 -4.61
CA THR A 76 6.19 1.67 -5.96
C THR A 76 7.46 0.83 -5.88
N VAL A 77 7.64 -0.10 -6.80
CA VAL A 77 8.90 -0.87 -6.90
C VAL A 77 9.65 -0.42 -8.15
N TRP A 78 10.98 -0.28 -8.02
CA TRP A 78 11.88 0.02 -9.14
C TRP A 78 13.31 -0.49 -8.86
N ARG A 79 14.25 -0.28 -9.80
CA ARG A 79 15.70 -0.37 -9.51
C ARG A 79 16.06 0.70 -8.50
N ALA A 80 16.81 0.37 -7.46
CA ALA A 80 17.39 1.41 -6.62
C ALA A 80 18.72 1.93 -7.17
N ASN A 81 19.01 3.19 -6.84
CA ASN A 81 20.21 3.89 -7.24
C ASN A 81 21.48 3.09 -6.89
N GLY A 82 22.35 2.82 -7.87
CA GLY A 82 23.57 2.03 -7.67
C GLY A 82 23.38 0.51 -7.76
N ASP A 83 22.20 0.04 -8.16
CA ASP A 83 21.92 -1.37 -8.46
C ASP A 83 21.67 -1.56 -9.97
N ASP A 84 22.66 -1.14 -10.75
CA ASP A 84 22.60 -1.15 -12.21
C ASP A 84 22.57 -2.58 -12.78
N ASN A 85 23.00 -3.55 -11.97
CA ASN A 85 23.10 -4.97 -12.32
C ASN A 85 21.88 -5.79 -11.90
N ALA A 86 20.97 -5.27 -11.07
CA ALA A 86 19.74 -6.00 -10.74
C ALA A 86 18.82 -6.13 -11.94
N SER A 87 18.30 -7.34 -12.13
CA SER A 87 17.28 -7.61 -13.12
C SER A 87 15.98 -6.87 -12.75
N LEU A 88 15.33 -6.26 -13.76
CA LEU A 88 14.10 -5.47 -13.57
C LEU A 88 12.93 -6.33 -13.08
N ASP A 89 12.86 -7.58 -13.56
CA ASP A 89 11.84 -8.56 -13.18
C ASP A 89 11.95 -9.01 -11.71
N ALA A 90 13.05 -8.65 -11.05
CA ALA A 90 13.34 -9.06 -9.69
C ALA A 90 12.83 -8.08 -8.65
N TRP A 91 12.23 -6.93 -8.99
CA TRP A 91 11.62 -6.03 -8.00
C TRP A 91 12.58 -5.64 -6.84
N PRO A 92 13.76 -5.07 -7.13
CA PRO A 92 14.88 -5.03 -6.19
C PRO A 92 14.73 -3.97 -5.07
N ALA A 93 13.96 -2.90 -5.30
CA ALA A 93 13.78 -1.86 -4.30
C ALA A 93 12.35 -1.34 -4.20
N LEU A 94 11.94 -1.11 -2.96
CA LEU A 94 10.65 -0.54 -2.60
C LEU A 94 10.81 0.94 -2.27
N PHE A 95 10.03 1.78 -2.92
CA PHE A 95 9.96 3.21 -2.71
C PHE A 95 8.64 3.55 -2.04
N LEU A 96 8.71 4.32 -0.97
CA LEU A 96 7.57 4.84 -0.23
C LEU A 96 7.95 6.20 0.37
N SER A 97 7.02 6.85 1.05
CA SER A 97 7.36 8.01 1.87
C SER A 97 6.76 7.87 3.27
N LEU A 98 7.48 8.37 4.26
CA LEU A 98 7.02 8.42 5.65
C LEU A 98 7.14 9.84 6.16
N ARG A 99 6.03 10.38 6.66
CA ARG A 99 5.98 11.73 7.28
C ARG A 99 6.50 12.78 6.30
N GLY A 100 6.21 12.61 5.01
CA GLY A 100 6.63 13.48 3.93
C GLY A 100 8.08 13.33 3.46
N GLN A 101 8.84 12.35 3.97
CA GLN A 101 10.19 12.05 3.51
C GLN A 101 10.20 10.82 2.59
N PRO A 102 10.77 10.92 1.38
CA PRO A 102 10.90 9.76 0.50
C PRO A 102 11.93 8.77 1.06
N LEU A 103 11.65 7.48 0.93
CA LEU A 103 12.47 6.39 1.40
C LEU A 103 12.65 5.34 0.30
N THR A 104 13.80 4.68 0.34
CA THR A 104 14.16 3.57 -0.55
C THR A 104 14.62 2.41 0.31
N LEU A 105 13.90 1.31 0.27
CA LEU A 105 14.22 0.10 1.01
C LEU A 105 14.80 -0.94 0.05
N ARG A 106 15.83 -1.65 0.49
CA ARG A 106 16.54 -2.68 -0.29
C ARG A 106 15.98 -4.04 0.04
N ARG A 107 15.82 -4.89 -0.98
CA ARG A 107 15.33 -6.24 -0.80
C ARG A 107 16.33 -7.07 0.02
N SER A 108 15.87 -7.79 1.04
CA SER A 108 16.71 -8.59 1.94
C SER A 108 16.49 -10.11 1.78
N ASP A 109 15.41 -10.55 1.14
CA ASP A 109 15.08 -11.97 0.95
C ASP A 109 15.73 -12.62 -0.30
N GLY A 110 16.57 -11.86 -1.02
CA GLY A 110 17.45 -12.35 -2.09
C GLY A 110 16.93 -12.08 -3.52
N ASP A 111 17.79 -12.32 -4.51
CA ASP A 111 17.52 -11.92 -5.90
C ASP A 111 16.83 -12.97 -6.74
N PHE A 112 15.56 -12.74 -7.08
CA PHE A 112 14.82 -13.59 -8.00
C PHE A 112 13.76 -12.83 -8.79
N ALA A 113 13.48 -13.30 -10.01
CA ALA A 113 12.39 -12.82 -10.86
C ALA A 113 11.03 -13.09 -10.21
N VAL A 114 10.39 -12.05 -9.67
CA VAL A 114 9.14 -12.15 -8.90
C VAL A 114 8.00 -12.56 -9.81
N GLU A 115 7.89 -11.89 -10.96
CA GLU A 115 6.84 -12.19 -11.94
C GLU A 115 6.98 -13.62 -12.46
N ALA A 116 8.17 -14.00 -12.94
CA ALA A 116 8.41 -15.38 -13.40
C ALA A 116 8.07 -16.42 -12.33
N ARG A 117 8.52 -16.21 -11.08
CA ARG A 117 8.27 -17.14 -9.97
C ARG A 117 6.79 -17.30 -9.63
N THR A 118 6.04 -16.20 -9.62
CA THR A 118 4.64 -16.18 -9.16
C THR A 118 3.67 -16.52 -10.28
N VAL A 119 3.94 -16.08 -11.51
CA VAL A 119 3.14 -16.37 -12.70
C VAL A 119 3.31 -17.81 -13.15
N GLN A 120 4.55 -18.26 -13.40
CA GLN A 120 4.79 -19.63 -13.89
C GLN A 120 4.40 -20.67 -12.83
N GLY A 121 4.66 -20.36 -11.57
CA GLY A 121 4.32 -21.23 -10.45
C GLY A 121 2.87 -21.13 -9.97
N GLN A 122 2.08 -20.19 -10.49
CA GLN A 122 0.72 -19.85 -10.03
C GLN A 122 0.60 -19.84 -8.50
N ARG A 123 1.60 -19.20 -7.84
CA ARG A 123 1.76 -19.22 -6.39
C ARG A 123 2.00 -17.83 -5.84
N GLY A 124 1.68 -17.68 -4.57
CA GLY A 124 2.05 -16.50 -3.80
C GLY A 124 3.57 -16.41 -3.58
N THR A 125 4.00 -15.28 -3.04
CA THR A 125 5.37 -15.05 -2.57
C THR A 125 5.34 -14.13 -1.37
N ASP A 126 6.31 -14.31 -0.49
CA ASP A 126 6.66 -13.32 0.52
C ASP A 126 7.87 -12.53 -0.01
N LEU A 127 7.95 -11.24 0.31
CA LEU A 127 9.04 -10.33 -0.08
C LEU A 127 9.40 -9.46 1.12
N GLU A 128 10.69 -9.16 1.30
CA GLU A 128 11.18 -8.37 2.42
C GLU A 128 12.12 -7.26 1.96
N TRP A 129 11.90 -6.03 2.45
CA TRP A 129 12.80 -4.90 2.22
C TRP A 129 13.16 -4.21 3.52
N GLU A 130 14.36 -3.65 3.57
CA GLU A 130 14.89 -2.95 4.74
C GLU A 130 15.57 -1.63 4.38
N ALA A 131 15.44 -0.68 5.28
CA ALA A 131 16.23 0.55 5.36
C ALA A 131 16.77 0.66 6.80
N PRO A 132 17.91 0.01 7.10
CA PRO A 132 18.39 -0.12 8.48
C PRO A 132 18.75 1.21 9.14
N ALA A 133 19.25 2.19 8.37
CA ALA A 133 19.60 3.51 8.89
C ALA A 133 18.35 4.27 9.40
N GLU A 134 17.21 4.03 8.77
CA GLU A 134 15.91 4.61 9.10
C GLU A 134 15.10 3.71 10.04
N ARG A 135 15.60 2.52 10.38
CA ARG A 135 14.93 1.49 11.20
C ARG A 135 13.55 1.12 10.65
N VAL A 136 13.48 0.96 9.32
CA VAL A 136 12.26 0.55 8.63
C VAL A 136 12.49 -0.81 7.99
N SER A 137 11.56 -1.75 8.21
CA SER A 137 11.46 -2.97 7.42
C SER A 137 10.03 -3.14 6.90
N VAL A 138 9.90 -3.71 5.72
CA VAL A 138 8.64 -3.99 5.06
C VAL A 138 8.60 -5.45 4.67
N HIS A 139 7.53 -6.11 5.04
CA HIS A 139 7.20 -7.46 4.59
C HIS A 139 5.91 -7.42 3.76
N LEU A 140 5.96 -7.97 2.55
CA LEU A 140 4.83 -8.05 1.64
C LEU A 140 4.51 -9.51 1.32
N ARG A 141 3.33 -9.95 1.75
CA ARG A 141 2.81 -11.27 1.44
C ARG A 141 1.82 -11.19 0.30
N LEU A 142 2.11 -11.85 -0.81
CA LEU A 142 1.29 -11.88 -2.01
C LEU A 142 0.60 -13.23 -2.19
N GLN A 143 -0.66 -13.18 -2.59
CA GLN A 143 -1.43 -14.32 -3.10
C GLN A 143 -1.04 -14.61 -4.56
N PRO A 144 -1.44 -15.76 -5.13
CA PRO A 144 -1.26 -16.02 -6.56
C PRO A 144 -1.81 -14.88 -7.44
N PRO A 145 -1.07 -14.47 -8.50
CA PRO A 145 -1.47 -13.36 -9.33
C PRO A 145 -2.68 -13.68 -10.22
N ARG A 146 -3.37 -12.62 -10.66
CA ARG A 146 -4.23 -12.62 -11.85
C ARG A 146 -3.52 -11.89 -12.98
N GLN A 147 -3.54 -12.47 -14.17
CA GLN A 147 -2.95 -11.85 -15.36
C GLN A 147 -4.02 -11.36 -16.31
N PHE A 148 -3.70 -10.29 -17.01
CA PHE A 148 -4.53 -9.66 -18.02
C PHE A 148 -3.66 -9.27 -19.21
N VAL A 149 -4.26 -9.26 -20.39
CA VAL A 149 -3.68 -8.72 -21.61
C VAL A 149 -4.50 -7.52 -22.08
N GLU A 150 -3.83 -6.51 -22.60
CA GLU A 150 -4.51 -5.38 -23.22
C GLU A 150 -5.16 -5.83 -24.52
N ASP A 151 -6.44 -5.50 -24.70
CA ASP A 151 -7.14 -5.73 -25.96
C ASP A 151 -6.93 -4.53 -26.92
N GLY A 152 -7.30 -4.71 -28.18
CA GLY A 152 -7.13 -3.68 -29.21
C GLY A 152 -7.90 -2.37 -28.97
N ASP A 153 -8.79 -2.32 -27.98
CA ASP A 153 -9.60 -1.15 -27.62
C ASP A 153 -9.08 -0.47 -26.32
N GLY A 154 -7.96 -0.93 -25.76
CA GLY A 154 -7.36 -0.43 -24.51
C GLY A 154 -8.01 -0.98 -23.23
N GLY A 155 -8.84 -2.02 -23.35
CA GLY A 155 -9.39 -2.80 -22.25
C GLY A 155 -8.44 -3.89 -21.76
N TRP A 156 -8.76 -4.49 -20.62
CA TRP A 156 -7.96 -5.57 -20.02
C TRP A 156 -8.76 -6.87 -19.97
N THR A 157 -8.32 -7.89 -20.71
CA THR A 157 -8.95 -9.21 -20.73
C THR A 157 -8.18 -10.18 -19.82
N PRO A 158 -8.85 -10.88 -18.88
CA PRO A 158 -8.17 -11.82 -17.98
C PRO A 158 -7.66 -13.06 -18.72
N LEU A 159 -6.45 -13.49 -18.38
CA LEU A 159 -5.87 -14.74 -18.83
C LEU A 159 -6.26 -15.88 -17.88
N SER A 160 -6.48 -17.07 -18.46
CA SER A 160 -6.64 -18.29 -17.66
C SER A 160 -5.31 -18.71 -17.02
N PRO A 161 -5.32 -19.40 -15.87
CA PRO A 161 -4.08 -19.89 -15.26
C PRO A 161 -3.26 -20.74 -16.24
N GLY A 162 -1.98 -20.41 -16.42
CA GLY A 162 -1.07 -21.10 -17.35
C GLY A 162 -1.21 -20.70 -18.82
N GLN A 163 -2.13 -19.81 -19.16
CA GLN A 163 -2.18 -19.17 -20.47
C GLN A 163 -1.07 -18.12 -20.55
N THR A 164 -0.25 -18.18 -21.59
CA THR A 164 0.71 -17.12 -21.86
C THR A 164 0.00 -15.95 -22.56
N PRO A 165 0.46 -14.71 -22.36
CA PRO A 165 0.14 -13.63 -23.27
C PRO A 165 0.39 -14.07 -24.73
N GLY A 166 -0.34 -13.49 -25.67
CA GLY A 166 -0.14 -13.71 -27.10
C GLY A 166 1.20 -13.12 -27.59
N ASP A 167 1.24 -12.68 -28.85
CA ASP A 167 2.41 -12.03 -29.47
C ASP A 167 3.18 -11.08 -28.53
N GLU A 168 4.49 -10.98 -28.74
CA GLU A 168 5.42 -10.18 -27.91
C GLU A 168 5.07 -8.68 -27.83
N ASP A 169 4.19 -8.19 -28.72
CA ASP A 169 3.78 -6.79 -28.84
C ASP A 169 2.52 -6.42 -28.03
N VAL A 170 2.09 -7.25 -27.07
CA VAL A 170 0.87 -7.00 -26.26
C VAL A 170 1.23 -6.60 -24.84
N SER A 171 0.68 -5.46 -24.36
CA SER A 171 0.83 -5.04 -22.98
C SER A 171 0.24 -6.09 -22.03
N THR A 172 0.96 -6.40 -20.96
CA THR A 172 0.52 -7.32 -19.91
C THR A 172 0.32 -6.59 -18.61
N ARG A 173 -0.70 -7.00 -17.86
CA ARG A 173 -0.98 -6.50 -16.52
C ARG A 173 -1.08 -7.67 -15.58
N THR A 174 -0.28 -7.64 -14.52
CA THR A 174 -0.32 -8.65 -13.47
C THR A 174 -0.75 -7.99 -12.17
N VAL A 175 -1.75 -8.57 -11.51
CA VAL A 175 -2.33 -8.05 -10.26
C VAL A 175 -2.24 -9.09 -9.17
N TRP A 176 -1.58 -8.74 -8.06
CA TRP A 176 -1.54 -9.52 -6.84
C TRP A 176 -2.36 -8.85 -5.75
N ARG A 177 -3.05 -9.65 -4.94
CA ARG A 177 -3.61 -9.20 -3.66
C ARG A 177 -2.75 -9.72 -2.52
N GLY A 178 -2.66 -8.96 -1.45
CA GLY A 178 -1.76 -9.31 -0.37
C GLY A 178 -1.94 -8.48 0.88
N ALA A 179 -1.01 -8.64 1.80
CA ALA A 179 -0.89 -7.84 3.00
C ALA A 179 0.52 -7.27 3.10
N MET A 180 0.61 -5.97 3.34
CA MET A 180 1.86 -5.27 3.61
C MET A 180 1.94 -5.00 5.12
N THR A 181 3.03 -5.44 5.74
CA THR A 181 3.38 -5.12 7.12
C THR A 181 4.65 -4.29 7.11
N MET A 182 4.70 -3.25 7.93
CA MET A 182 5.85 -2.38 8.05
C MET A 182 6.20 -2.17 9.51
N GLN A 183 7.45 -2.41 9.86
CA GLN A 183 8.00 -2.03 11.15
C GLN A 183 8.67 -0.66 11.01
N ILE A 184 8.31 0.30 11.85
CA ILE A 184 8.82 1.67 11.85
C ILE A 184 9.38 1.95 13.25
N GLY A 185 10.68 1.72 13.44
CA GLY A 185 11.27 1.68 14.77
C GLY A 185 10.66 0.56 15.62
N TYR A 186 9.82 0.93 16.59
CA TYR A 186 9.11 -0.02 17.46
C TYR A 186 7.63 -0.18 17.13
N ASP A 187 7.12 0.67 16.22
CA ASP A 187 5.73 0.63 15.82
C ASP A 187 5.55 -0.36 14.66
N MET A 188 4.38 -0.99 14.61
CA MET A 188 4.01 -1.90 13.54
C MET A 188 2.74 -1.40 12.85
N TRP A 189 2.83 -1.29 11.54
CA TRP A 189 1.72 -0.94 10.67
C TRP A 189 1.41 -2.11 9.73
N ALA A 190 0.14 -2.36 9.43
CA ALA A 190 -0.26 -3.36 8.46
C ALA A 190 -1.51 -2.92 7.70
N ARG A 191 -1.58 -3.29 6.41
CA ARG A 191 -2.77 -3.06 5.56
C ARG A 191 -2.84 -4.10 4.45
N ASP A 192 -4.07 -4.44 4.06
CA ASP A 192 -4.29 -5.20 2.83
C ASP A 192 -3.99 -4.31 1.62
N VAL A 193 -3.32 -4.88 0.62
CA VAL A 193 -2.83 -4.16 -0.56
C VAL A 193 -3.17 -4.90 -1.85
N GLU A 194 -3.28 -4.13 -2.92
CA GLU A 194 -3.24 -4.62 -4.29
C GLU A 194 -1.95 -4.12 -4.94
N VAL A 195 -1.20 -5.04 -5.53
CA VAL A 195 0.02 -4.77 -6.27
C VAL A 195 -0.26 -4.97 -7.74
N GLU A 196 0.10 -4.00 -8.56
CA GLU A 196 -0.13 -3.99 -10.00
C GLU A 196 1.20 -3.79 -10.70
N SER A 197 1.56 -4.73 -11.57
CA SER A 197 2.65 -4.63 -12.54
C SER A 197 2.05 -4.45 -13.92
N ILE A 198 2.51 -3.45 -14.66
CA ILE A 198 2.15 -3.26 -16.08
C ILE A 198 3.45 -3.27 -16.89
N CYS A 199 3.49 -4.16 -17.87
CA CYS A 199 4.52 -4.21 -18.89
C CYS A 199 3.89 -3.81 -20.23
N GLY A 200 4.37 -2.73 -20.84
CA GLY A 200 4.05 -2.41 -22.23
C GLY A 200 4.88 -3.23 -23.22
N PRO A 201 4.54 -3.18 -24.52
CA PRO A 201 5.35 -3.74 -25.59
C PRO A 201 6.74 -3.09 -25.69
#